data_AF-A0A944IZU1-F1
#
_entry.id   AF-A0A944IZU1-F1
#
_cell.length_a   1.000
_cell.length_b   1.000
_cell.length_c   1.000
_cell.angle_alpha   90.00
_cell.angle_beta   90.00
_cell.angle_gamma   90.00
#
_symmetry.space_group_name_H-M   'P 1'
#
loop_
_entity.id
_entity.type
_entity.pdbx_description
1 polymer ?
#
loop_
_entity_poly.entity_id
_entity_poly.type
_entity_poly.pdbx_seq_one_letter_code
_entity_poly.pdbx_strand_id
1 'polypeptide(L)'
;MLRAGGCVAAGILVLAGCSTGGAAHGGASSTPRASGSPGVQAATPSASGAPTASAAPLVPELDESKQPKNAAEARALLGRIVIDEAAFGPEVVRSSPFESGPGRWPVLDQDCAWQTAGLPDDVLATSTRYFHIPAGDGRGRVKINATVTIHHSREESGWETAEAMEELLRCPGQLLRDGEELKNLLGASTYLGEQTNGWTEDAFTESGQYVSEEGGGPYRYIWYQSQFGPVTVAIAGKNAAGFTDEALNALVVQGTSRMLLQAKQALAKAAG
;
A
#
# COMPACT_ATOMS: atom_id res chain seq x y z
N MET A 1 -46.34 8.92 10.54
CA MET A 1 -47.27 8.35 9.53
C MET A 1 -46.86 6.91 9.28
N LEU A 2 -47.78 5.99 9.52
CA LEU A 2 -47.62 4.54 9.44
C LEU A 2 -47.64 4.07 7.97
N ARG A 3 -46.75 3.16 7.59
CA ARG A 3 -47.11 2.07 6.67
C ARG A 3 -46.21 0.87 6.91
N ALA A 4 -46.89 -0.24 7.21
CA ALA A 4 -46.34 -1.56 7.50
C ALA A 4 -46.71 -2.53 6.36
N GLY A 5 -45.93 -3.62 6.27
CA GLY A 5 -46.17 -4.83 5.49
C GLY A 5 -44.88 -5.28 4.81
N GLY A 6 -44.34 -6.50 4.96
CA GLY A 6 -44.75 -7.72 5.65
C GLY A 6 -43.93 -8.89 5.07
N CYS A 7 -43.38 -9.72 5.97
CA CYS A 7 -42.69 -11.03 5.90
C CYS A 7 -42.98 -11.99 4.71
N VAL A 8 -42.24 -13.08 4.35
CA VAL A 8 -41.02 -13.82 4.78
C VAL A 8 -40.81 -15.00 3.76
N ALA A 9 -39.61 -15.62 3.78
CA ALA A 9 -39.24 -17.00 3.37
C ALA A 9 -38.67 -17.20 1.95
N ALA A 10 -37.84 -18.20 1.64
CA ALA A 10 -36.77 -18.95 2.30
C ALA A 10 -36.26 -19.97 1.26
N GLY A 11 -34.95 -20.21 1.20
CA GLY A 11 -34.33 -21.47 0.75
C GLY A 11 -34.24 -21.74 -0.76
N ILE A 12 -33.02 -22.02 -1.24
CA ILE A 12 -32.51 -23.39 -1.47
C ILE A 12 -31.11 -23.29 -2.09
N LEU A 13 -30.10 -23.80 -1.37
CA LEU A 13 -28.82 -24.24 -1.91
C LEU A 13 -29.04 -25.54 -2.70
N VAL A 14 -28.44 -25.66 -3.89
CA VAL A 14 -28.14 -26.97 -4.49
C VAL A 14 -26.66 -27.00 -4.87
N LEU A 15 -25.94 -27.89 -4.19
CA LEU A 15 -24.63 -28.42 -4.58
C LEU A 15 -24.84 -29.70 -5.39
N ALA A 16 -24.23 -29.77 -6.57
CA ALA A 16 -23.88 -30.98 -7.33
C ALA A 16 -22.78 -30.55 -8.32
N GLY A 17 -21.64 -31.22 -8.55
CA GLY A 17 -21.19 -32.55 -8.19
C GLY A 17 -20.72 -33.29 -9.46
N CYS A 18 -19.40 -33.49 -9.60
CA CYS A 18 -18.69 -34.56 -10.36
C CYS A 18 -18.91 -34.64 -11.91
N SER A 19 -18.05 -35.20 -12.76
CA SER A 19 -16.84 -36.00 -12.64
C SER A 19 -16.07 -36.02 -13.98
N THR A 20 -14.77 -36.28 -13.88
CA THR A 20 -13.84 -37.12 -14.68
C THR A 20 -14.09 -37.46 -16.17
N GLY A 21 -13.00 -37.35 -16.93
CA GLY A 21 -12.73 -38.00 -18.23
C GLY A 21 -11.61 -37.24 -18.93
N GLY A 22 -10.55 -37.81 -19.49
CA GLY A 22 -10.10 -39.18 -19.66
C GLY A 22 -8.81 -39.13 -20.52
N ALA A 23 -7.86 -39.99 -20.16
CA ALA A 23 -6.85 -40.68 -20.97
C ALA A 23 -6.02 -40.01 -22.11
N ALA A 24 -4.77 -40.52 -22.15
CA ALA A 24 -3.89 -40.75 -23.32
C ALA A 24 -3.08 -39.54 -23.83
N HIS A 25 -1.81 -39.62 -24.25
CA HIS A 25 -0.94 -40.72 -24.68
C HIS A 25 0.53 -40.27 -24.75
N GLY A 26 1.46 -41.23 -24.65
CA GLY A 26 2.79 -41.23 -25.32
C GLY A 26 3.87 -40.35 -24.67
N GLY A 27 5.01 -40.83 -24.19
CA GLY A 27 5.82 -41.96 -24.65
C GLY A 27 6.92 -41.44 -25.57
N ALA A 28 8.12 -41.20 -25.05
CA ALA A 28 9.39 -41.30 -25.77
C ALA A 28 10.57 -41.17 -24.80
N SER A 29 11.09 -42.31 -24.36
CA SER A 29 12.44 -42.45 -23.83
C SER A 29 13.42 -42.49 -25.00
N SER A 30 14.51 -41.73 -24.95
CA SER A 30 15.71 -41.97 -25.75
C SER A 30 16.96 -41.49 -25.03
N THR A 31 17.67 -42.45 -24.45
CA THR A 31 19.09 -42.36 -24.08
C THR A 31 19.98 -42.46 -25.32
N PRO A 32 21.20 -41.92 -25.25
CA PRO A 32 22.33 -42.73 -25.71
C PRO A 32 23.54 -42.73 -24.75
N ARG A 33 23.89 -43.96 -24.37
CA ARG A 33 25.21 -44.63 -24.37
C ARG A 33 26.49 -43.90 -23.96
N ALA A 34 27.14 -44.52 -22.97
CA ALA A 34 28.47 -44.28 -22.42
C ALA A 34 29.65 -44.74 -23.31
N SER A 35 30.81 -44.12 -23.06
CA SER A 35 32.16 -44.61 -23.34
C SER A 35 33.03 -44.43 -22.07
N GLY A 36 33.72 -45.49 -21.62
CA GLY A 36 34.70 -45.50 -20.50
C GLY A 36 36.06 -44.87 -20.90
N SER A 37 37.06 -44.67 -20.05
CA SER A 37 37.45 -45.29 -18.76
C SER A 37 38.39 -44.31 -17.98
N PRO A 38 39.24 -44.75 -17.02
CA PRO A 38 39.09 -44.55 -15.57
C PRO A 38 40.07 -43.53 -14.96
N GLY A 39 39.72 -42.93 -13.81
CA GLY A 39 40.70 -42.11 -13.08
C GLY A 39 40.20 -41.48 -11.79
N VAL A 40 40.68 -42.05 -10.68
CA VAL A 40 40.98 -41.38 -9.39
C VAL A 40 39.79 -40.92 -8.53
N GLN A 41 39.58 -41.65 -7.43
CA GLN A 41 38.89 -41.20 -6.23
C GLN A 41 39.53 -39.89 -5.72
N ALA A 42 38.78 -38.80 -5.80
CA ALA A 42 38.99 -37.63 -4.96
C ALA A 42 37.74 -37.49 -4.08
N ALA A 43 37.95 -37.58 -2.77
CA ALA A 43 36.91 -37.44 -1.76
C ALA A 43 36.12 -36.14 -1.98
N THR A 44 34.81 -36.26 -2.12
CA THR A 44 33.87 -35.16 -1.97
C THR A 44 34.05 -34.57 -0.57
N PRO A 45 34.35 -33.27 -0.41
CA PRO A 45 34.08 -32.63 0.86
C PRO A 45 32.57 -32.64 1.05
N SER A 46 32.12 -33.27 2.13
CA SER A 46 30.75 -33.10 2.63
C SER A 46 30.44 -31.61 2.62
N ALA A 47 29.44 -31.21 1.83
CA ALA A 47 28.81 -29.92 1.99
C ALA A 47 28.16 -29.92 3.37
N SER A 48 28.91 -29.49 4.39
CA SER A 48 28.36 -29.06 5.67
C SER A 48 27.27 -28.07 5.33
N GLY A 49 26.03 -28.40 5.71
CA GLY A 49 24.86 -27.60 5.43
C GLY A 49 25.15 -26.14 5.78
N ALA A 50 25.12 -25.28 4.76
CA ALA A 50 24.98 -23.87 5.02
C ALA A 50 23.73 -23.71 5.90
N PRO A 51 23.78 -22.96 7.00
CA PRO A 51 22.58 -22.66 7.74
C PRO A 51 21.66 -21.98 6.73
N THR A 52 20.52 -22.58 6.44
CA THR A 52 19.44 -21.89 5.76
C THR A 52 19.06 -20.81 6.73
N ALA A 53 19.60 -19.60 6.55
CA ALA A 53 19.13 -18.43 7.26
C ALA A 53 17.63 -18.40 6.96
N SER A 54 16.81 -18.77 7.95
CA SER A 54 15.37 -18.60 7.84
C SER A 54 15.19 -17.12 7.57
N ALA A 55 14.71 -16.80 6.37
CA ALA A 55 14.41 -15.42 6.02
C ALA A 55 13.47 -14.89 7.10
N ALA A 56 13.90 -13.85 7.82
CA ALA A 56 13.05 -13.22 8.81
C ALA A 56 11.71 -12.84 8.13
N PRO A 57 10.57 -12.99 8.81
CA PRO A 57 9.28 -12.66 8.22
C PRO A 57 9.28 -11.19 7.79
N LEU A 58 8.80 -10.91 6.58
CA LEU A 58 8.71 -9.55 6.04
C LEU A 58 7.77 -8.66 6.85
N VAL A 59 6.81 -9.27 7.56
CA VAL A 59 5.99 -8.63 8.60
C VAL A 59 6.43 -9.21 9.95
N PRO A 60 7.31 -8.51 10.70
CA PRO A 60 7.77 -8.98 12.00
C PRO A 60 6.66 -8.89 13.05
N GLU A 61 6.84 -9.55 14.19
CA GLU A 61 5.90 -9.42 15.32
C GLU A 61 5.98 -8.01 15.93
N LEU A 62 4.81 -7.42 16.18
CA LEU A 62 4.67 -6.13 16.83
C LEU A 62 5.08 -6.20 18.31
N ASP A 63 5.82 -5.19 18.78
CA ASP A 63 6.07 -4.98 20.20
C ASP A 63 5.00 -4.03 20.78
N GLU A 64 3.97 -4.61 21.39
CA GLU A 64 2.85 -3.90 22.03
C GLU A 64 3.30 -2.83 23.05
N SER A 65 4.48 -3.01 23.66
CA SER A 65 5.03 -2.05 24.61
C SER A 65 5.58 -0.78 23.96
N LYS A 66 5.88 -0.81 22.66
CA LYS A 66 6.38 0.34 21.89
C LYS A 66 5.28 1.19 21.26
N GLN A 67 4.02 0.76 21.35
CA GLN A 67 2.89 1.53 20.81
C GLN A 67 2.69 2.84 21.59
N PRO A 68 2.44 3.96 20.88
CA PRO A 68 2.22 5.25 21.51
C PRO A 68 0.93 5.22 22.34
N LYS A 69 0.98 5.79 23.55
CA LYS A 69 -0.16 5.86 24.47
C LYS A 69 -0.88 7.20 24.46
N ASN A 70 -0.27 8.20 23.84
CA ASN A 70 -0.79 9.56 23.79
C ASN A 70 -0.23 10.32 22.57
N ALA A 71 -0.79 11.51 22.33
CA ALA A 71 -0.43 12.33 21.19
C ALA A 71 1.03 12.84 21.20
N ALA A 72 1.69 12.92 22.37
CA ALA A 72 3.09 13.33 22.44
C ALA A 72 4.01 12.19 21.96
N GLU A 73 3.74 10.96 22.41
CA GLU A 73 4.44 9.76 21.95
C GLU A 73 4.20 9.49 20.47
N ALA A 74 2.97 9.70 19.99
CA ALA A 74 2.65 9.59 18.57
C ALA A 74 3.45 10.59 17.72
N ARG A 75 3.53 11.87 18.13
CA ARG A 75 4.38 12.86 17.43
C ARG A 75 5.86 12.47 17.44
N ALA A 76 6.36 11.87 18.52
CA ALA A 76 7.72 11.36 18.57
C ALA A 76 7.92 10.15 17.62
N LEU A 77 6.90 9.30 17.45
CA LEU A 77 6.92 8.22 16.46
C LEU A 77 6.85 8.76 15.02
N LEU A 78 6.03 9.77 14.72
CA LEU A 78 6.05 10.47 13.41
C LEU A 78 7.47 10.97 13.09
N GLY A 79 8.17 11.56 14.06
CA GLY A 79 9.55 12.03 13.89
C GLY A 79 10.58 10.93 13.59
N ARG A 80 10.23 9.65 13.74
CA ARG A 80 11.06 8.50 13.35
C ARG A 80 10.67 7.91 11.98
N ILE A 81 9.45 8.17 11.52
CA ILE A 81 8.94 7.73 10.23
C ILE A 81 9.01 8.93 9.28
N VAL A 82 10.20 9.17 8.77
CA VAL A 82 10.57 10.38 8.03
C VAL A 82 10.88 10.00 6.59
N ILE A 83 10.14 10.59 5.66
CA ILE A 83 10.49 10.60 4.25
C ILE A 83 10.90 12.00 3.81
N ASP A 84 11.99 12.07 3.05
CA ASP A 84 12.51 13.28 2.42
C ASP A 84 12.55 13.11 0.90
N GLU A 85 12.85 14.19 0.18
CA GLU A 85 12.89 14.21 -1.28
C GLU A 85 13.92 13.23 -1.86
N ALA A 86 15.08 13.08 -1.19
CA ALA A 86 16.14 12.16 -1.61
C ALA A 86 15.68 10.69 -1.53
N ALA A 87 14.68 10.41 -0.70
CA ALA A 87 14.07 9.10 -0.62
C ALA A 87 13.24 8.72 -1.85
N PHE A 88 12.89 9.65 -2.73
CA PHE A 88 12.20 9.37 -3.99
C PHE A 88 13.15 9.40 -5.19
N GLY A 89 14.07 10.38 -5.23
CA GLY A 89 15.05 10.51 -6.30
C GLY A 89 15.50 11.95 -6.51
N PRO A 90 16.53 12.17 -7.34
CA PRO A 90 17.18 13.48 -7.49
C PRO A 90 16.30 14.56 -8.13
N GLU A 91 15.24 14.18 -8.84
CA GLU A 91 14.32 15.12 -9.50
C GLU A 91 13.18 15.59 -8.59
N VAL A 92 12.99 14.92 -7.45
CA VAL A 92 11.91 15.24 -6.52
C VAL A 92 12.34 16.39 -5.63
N VAL A 93 11.45 17.36 -5.44
CA VAL A 93 11.66 18.52 -4.57
C VAL A 93 10.48 18.68 -3.61
N ARG A 94 10.69 19.44 -2.53
CA ARG A 94 9.61 19.80 -1.59
C ARG A 94 8.61 20.75 -2.24
N SER A 95 7.34 20.52 -2.00
CA SER A 95 6.28 21.48 -2.31
C SER A 95 6.19 22.57 -1.24
N SER A 96 5.45 23.64 -1.55
CA SER A 96 5.08 24.67 -0.58
C SER A 96 3.55 24.71 -0.45
N PRO A 97 2.99 24.50 0.75
CA PRO A 97 3.68 24.10 1.99
C PRO A 97 4.30 22.69 1.87
N PHE A 98 5.35 22.43 2.65
CA PHE A 98 6.03 21.14 2.66
C PHE A 98 5.29 20.08 3.48
N GLU A 99 4.70 20.47 4.61
CA GLU A 99 4.05 19.56 5.54
C GLU A 99 2.68 20.13 5.95
N SER A 100 1.70 19.25 6.18
CA SER A 100 0.39 19.60 6.70
C SER A 100 0.47 20.07 8.16
N GLY A 101 -0.58 20.75 8.63
CA GLY A 101 -0.67 21.10 10.05
C GLY A 101 -0.87 19.86 10.92
N PRO A 102 -0.30 19.80 12.15
CA PRO A 102 -0.21 18.59 12.99
C PRO A 102 -1.55 18.10 13.59
N GLY A 103 -2.67 18.68 13.16
CA GLY A 103 -4.02 18.32 13.59
C GLY A 103 -5.03 18.48 12.46
N ARG A 104 -4.57 18.38 11.22
CA ARG A 104 -5.36 18.58 10.00
C ARG A 104 -5.51 17.23 9.34
N TRP A 105 -6.75 16.74 9.30
CA TRP A 105 -7.11 15.45 8.72
C TRP A 105 -7.83 15.65 7.38
N PRO A 106 -7.47 14.92 6.30
CA PRO A 106 -8.24 14.93 5.07
C PRO A 106 -9.56 14.17 5.27
N VAL A 107 -10.69 14.78 4.90
CA VAL A 107 -12.02 14.13 4.97
C VAL A 107 -12.70 14.24 3.62
N LEU A 108 -13.23 13.15 3.09
CA LEU A 108 -14.05 13.17 1.89
C LEU A 108 -15.52 13.39 2.26
N ASP A 109 -16.07 14.56 1.94
CA ASP A 109 -17.45 14.90 2.29
C ASP A 109 -18.49 14.16 1.42
N GLN A 110 -19.77 14.43 1.68
CA GLN A 110 -20.89 13.80 0.95
C GLN A 110 -21.01 14.24 -0.51
N ASP A 111 -20.41 15.38 -0.86
CA ASP A 111 -20.33 15.88 -2.24
C ASP A 111 -19.11 15.30 -2.98
N CYS A 112 -18.41 14.33 -2.36
CA CYS A 112 -17.18 13.74 -2.83
C CYS A 112 -16.06 14.78 -3.03
N ALA A 113 -16.06 15.83 -2.21
CA ALA A 113 -15.01 16.85 -2.19
C ALA A 113 -14.12 16.67 -0.95
N TRP A 114 -12.81 16.74 -1.16
CA TRP A 114 -11.84 16.67 -0.08
C TRP A 114 -11.83 17.98 0.72
N GLN A 115 -12.05 17.84 2.02
CA GLN A 115 -12.01 18.90 3.00
C GLN A 115 -10.86 18.68 3.98
N THR A 116 -10.66 19.65 4.87
CA THR A 116 -9.75 19.49 6.00
C THR A 116 -10.49 19.68 7.32
N ALA A 117 -10.44 18.67 8.19
CA ALA A 117 -11.03 18.66 9.51
C ALA A 117 -9.97 18.58 10.62
N GLY A 118 -10.43 18.55 11.89
CA GLY A 118 -9.61 18.14 13.02
C GLY A 118 -9.32 16.64 12.99
N LEU A 119 -8.42 16.17 13.86
CA LEU A 119 -8.15 14.73 13.99
C LEU A 119 -9.41 14.01 14.50
N PRO A 120 -9.75 12.85 13.91
CA PRO A 120 -10.69 11.89 14.50
C PRO A 120 -10.24 11.44 15.90
N ASP A 121 -11.19 10.97 16.72
CA ASP A 121 -10.93 10.56 18.12
C ASP A 121 -9.98 9.36 18.24
N ASP A 122 -9.91 8.52 17.20
CA ASP A 122 -9.05 7.34 17.12
C ASP A 122 -7.64 7.65 16.56
N VAL A 123 -7.38 8.89 16.14
CA VAL A 123 -6.11 9.34 15.57
C VAL A 123 -5.32 10.19 16.59
N LEU A 124 -4.16 9.67 17.00
CA LEU A 124 -3.25 10.37 17.92
C LEU A 124 -2.42 11.46 17.23
N ALA A 125 -2.00 11.20 16.00
CA ALA A 125 -1.24 12.15 15.19
C ALA A 125 -1.26 11.75 13.71
N THR A 126 -1.19 12.74 12.82
CA THR A 126 -0.94 12.54 11.39
C THR A 126 0.04 13.58 10.87
N SER A 127 0.73 13.27 9.78
CA SER A 127 1.50 14.23 9.00
C SER A 127 1.45 13.86 7.54
N THR A 128 1.17 14.84 6.67
CA THR A 128 1.28 14.71 5.22
C THR A 128 2.38 15.63 4.71
N ARG A 129 3.37 15.07 4.04
CA ARG A 129 4.41 15.80 3.33
C ARG A 129 4.13 15.86 1.84
N TYR A 130 4.37 17.01 1.26
CA TYR A 130 4.08 17.32 -0.12
C TYR A 130 5.38 17.48 -0.89
N PHE A 131 5.49 16.73 -1.99
CA PHE A 131 6.61 16.76 -2.91
C PHE A 131 6.09 16.92 -4.34
N HIS A 132 6.98 17.30 -5.24
CA HIS A 132 6.69 17.30 -6.66
C HIS A 132 7.96 17.10 -7.48
N ILE A 133 7.80 16.65 -8.72
CA ILE A 133 8.82 16.83 -9.76
C ILE A 133 8.43 18.09 -10.54
N PRO A 134 9.31 19.10 -10.66
CA PRO A 134 9.01 20.31 -11.39
C PRO A 134 8.65 20.05 -12.85
N ALA A 135 7.79 20.89 -13.42
CA ALA A 135 7.60 20.91 -14.87
C ALA A 135 8.87 21.44 -15.56
N GLY A 136 9.21 20.88 -16.72
CA GLY A 136 10.43 21.20 -17.44
C GLY A 136 10.68 20.21 -18.58
N ASP A 137 11.45 20.62 -19.59
CA ASP A 137 11.83 19.77 -20.73
C ASP A 137 10.64 19.11 -21.44
N GLY A 138 9.51 19.82 -21.54
CA GLY A 138 8.27 19.32 -22.14
C GLY A 138 7.47 18.37 -21.25
N ARG A 139 7.92 18.09 -20.02
CA ARG A 139 7.18 17.33 -19.01
C ARG A 139 6.35 18.25 -18.10
N GLY A 140 5.19 17.76 -17.69
CA GLY A 140 4.34 18.41 -16.70
C GLY A 140 4.80 18.13 -15.26
N ARG A 141 4.15 18.79 -14.29
CA ARG A 141 4.47 18.63 -12.86
C ARG A 141 3.81 17.38 -12.27
N VAL A 142 4.62 16.41 -11.84
CA VAL A 142 4.15 15.26 -11.03
C VAL A 142 4.01 15.69 -9.57
N LYS A 143 2.92 15.32 -8.90
CA LYS A 143 2.67 15.63 -7.48
C LYS A 143 2.70 14.35 -6.66
N ILE A 144 3.33 14.39 -5.49
CA ILE A 144 3.48 13.25 -4.58
C ILE A 144 3.11 13.71 -3.16
N ASN A 145 2.21 12.99 -2.51
CA ASN A 145 1.85 13.22 -1.13
C ASN A 145 2.25 11.99 -0.31
N ALA A 146 2.91 12.20 0.83
CA ALA A 146 3.30 11.14 1.73
C ALA A 146 2.67 11.36 3.11
N THR A 147 1.78 10.47 3.51
CA THR A 147 1.03 10.55 4.77
C THR A 147 1.47 9.44 5.72
N VAL A 148 1.59 9.79 7.00
CA VAL A 148 1.71 8.83 8.10
C VAL A 148 0.63 9.15 9.12
N THR A 149 -0.16 8.16 9.49
CA THR A 149 -1.17 8.26 10.56
C THR A 149 -0.82 7.31 11.67
N ILE A 150 -1.05 7.76 12.91
CA ILE A 150 -0.83 6.99 14.12
C ILE A 150 -2.12 6.97 14.92
N HIS A 151 -2.62 5.77 15.18
CA HIS A 151 -3.84 5.49 15.94
C HIS A 151 -3.49 5.07 17.37
N HIS A 152 -4.50 4.86 18.22
CA HIS A 152 -4.27 4.31 19.56
C HIS A 152 -3.93 2.82 19.53
N SER A 153 -4.36 2.10 18.50
CA SER A 153 -4.24 0.65 18.43
C SER A 153 -4.04 0.13 17.00
N ARG A 154 -3.63 -1.14 16.91
CA ARG A 154 -3.57 -1.88 15.65
C ARG A 154 -4.95 -2.07 15.00
N GLU A 155 -6.01 -2.15 15.80
CA GLU A 155 -7.35 -2.36 15.26
C GLU A 155 -7.86 -1.10 14.54
N GLU A 156 -7.69 0.07 15.16
CA GLU A 156 -8.12 1.35 14.57
C GLU A 156 -7.36 1.68 13.27
N SER A 157 -6.06 1.41 13.21
CA SER A 157 -5.31 1.59 11.96
C SER A 157 -5.76 0.63 10.85
N GLY A 158 -6.33 -0.52 11.20
CA GLY A 158 -6.97 -1.43 10.26
C GLY A 158 -8.32 -0.88 9.76
N TRP A 159 -9.09 -0.25 10.65
CA TRP A 159 -10.34 0.40 10.29
C TRP A 159 -10.15 1.54 9.28
N GLU A 160 -9.06 2.33 9.36
CA GLU A 160 -8.73 3.34 8.34
C GLU A 160 -8.65 2.72 6.92
N THR A 161 -8.12 1.50 6.80
CA THR A 161 -8.04 0.82 5.49
C THR A 161 -9.42 0.39 4.98
N ALA A 162 -10.32 -0.04 5.87
CA ALA A 162 -11.70 -0.34 5.51
C ALA A 162 -12.46 0.93 5.11
N GLU A 163 -12.30 2.03 5.87
CA GLU A 163 -12.93 3.32 5.57
C GLU A 163 -12.48 3.88 4.22
N ALA A 164 -11.20 3.77 3.87
CA ALA A 164 -10.69 4.16 2.55
C ALA A 164 -11.39 3.41 1.40
N MET A 165 -11.69 2.11 1.58
CA MET A 165 -12.46 1.33 0.61
C MET A 165 -13.92 1.80 0.52
N GLU A 166 -14.55 2.09 1.66
CA GLU A 166 -15.93 2.59 1.68
C GLU A 166 -16.04 3.98 1.01
N GLU A 167 -15.08 4.87 1.27
CA GLU A 167 -14.98 6.18 0.62
C GLU A 167 -14.84 6.05 -0.90
N LEU A 168 -13.98 5.14 -1.38
CA LEU A 168 -13.81 4.87 -2.80
C LEU A 168 -15.10 4.37 -3.45
N LEU A 169 -15.79 3.41 -2.82
CA LEU A 169 -17.04 2.85 -3.33
C LEU A 169 -18.17 3.88 -3.37
N ARG A 170 -18.19 4.79 -2.40
CA ARG A 170 -19.14 5.91 -2.35
C ARG A 170 -18.82 6.99 -3.39
N CYS A 171 -17.53 7.27 -3.61
CA CYS A 171 -17.05 8.37 -4.42
C CYS A 171 -16.00 7.90 -5.45
N PRO A 172 -16.42 7.23 -6.53
CA PRO A 172 -15.51 6.79 -7.61
C PRO A 172 -14.97 7.96 -8.46
N GLY A 173 -15.48 9.17 -8.24
CA GLY A 173 -14.88 10.43 -8.67
C GLY A 173 -14.84 11.39 -7.47
N GLN A 174 -13.75 12.14 -7.35
CA GLN A 174 -13.49 12.98 -6.18
C GLN A 174 -12.94 14.34 -6.59
N LEU A 175 -13.44 15.41 -5.99
CA LEU A 175 -12.90 16.76 -6.15
C LEU A 175 -11.79 16.98 -5.11
N LEU A 176 -10.57 17.24 -5.55
CA LEU A 176 -9.42 17.42 -4.66
C LEU A 176 -9.31 18.86 -4.15
N ARG A 177 -9.62 19.80 -5.04
CA ARG A 177 -9.67 21.25 -4.87
C ARG A 177 -10.16 21.86 -6.18
N ASP A 178 -10.41 23.16 -6.19
CA ASP A 178 -10.76 23.90 -7.40
C ASP A 178 -9.80 23.56 -8.57
N GLY A 179 -10.37 23.04 -9.65
CA GLY A 179 -9.64 22.66 -10.87
C GLY A 179 -8.83 21.36 -10.80
N GLU A 180 -8.97 20.53 -9.75
CA GLU A 180 -8.34 19.22 -9.66
C GLU A 180 -9.31 18.12 -9.26
N GLU A 181 -9.41 17.08 -10.10
CA GLU A 181 -10.36 15.98 -9.93
C GLU A 181 -9.67 14.63 -10.09
N LEU A 182 -10.19 13.63 -9.36
CA LEU A 182 -9.96 12.22 -9.60
C LEU A 182 -11.18 11.60 -10.27
N LYS A 183 -10.95 10.72 -11.24
CA LYS A 183 -12.00 10.05 -12.02
C LYS A 183 -11.71 8.57 -12.17
N ASN A 184 -12.77 7.78 -12.34
CA ASN A 184 -12.69 6.35 -12.62
C ASN A 184 -11.83 5.60 -11.60
N LEU A 185 -12.04 5.91 -10.32
CA LEU A 185 -11.32 5.30 -9.22
C LEU A 185 -11.74 3.84 -9.07
N LEU A 186 -10.73 2.99 -8.88
CA LEU A 186 -10.83 1.57 -8.58
C LEU A 186 -9.87 1.29 -7.45
N GLY A 187 -10.23 0.38 -6.56
CA GLY A 187 -9.33 -0.01 -5.49
C GLY A 187 -9.47 -1.46 -5.05
N ALA A 188 -8.51 -1.87 -4.26
CA ALA A 188 -8.42 -3.18 -3.65
C ALA A 188 -7.80 -3.05 -2.26
N SER A 189 -8.34 -3.83 -1.31
CA SER A 189 -7.71 -4.08 -0.02
C SER A 189 -7.26 -5.53 0.05
N THR A 190 -6.16 -5.79 0.74
CA THR A 190 -5.60 -7.14 0.88
C THR A 190 -5.00 -7.32 2.27
N TYR A 191 -5.61 -8.18 3.07
CA TYR A 191 -5.07 -8.52 4.38
C TYR A 191 -3.82 -9.42 4.25
N LEU A 192 -3.01 -9.48 5.30
CA LEU A 192 -1.83 -10.36 5.35
C LEU A 192 -2.19 -11.82 5.01
N GLY A 193 -1.53 -12.36 3.99
CA GLY A 193 -1.75 -13.72 3.47
C GLY A 193 -2.71 -13.79 2.28
N GLU A 194 -3.44 -12.71 1.98
CA GLU A 194 -4.34 -12.63 0.84
C GLU A 194 -3.65 -12.06 -0.40
N GLN A 195 -4.04 -12.53 -1.60
CA GLN A 195 -3.57 -11.98 -2.88
C GLN A 195 -2.06 -11.73 -2.98
N THR A 196 -1.25 -12.58 -2.33
CA THR A 196 0.22 -12.46 -2.22
C THR A 196 0.75 -11.30 -1.36
N ASN A 197 -0.10 -10.59 -0.61
CA ASN A 197 0.34 -9.69 0.44
C ASN A 197 1.07 -10.48 1.55
N GLY A 198 2.40 -10.39 1.54
CA GLY A 198 3.27 -10.89 2.60
C GLY A 198 4.10 -9.79 3.25
N TRP A 199 3.79 -8.52 3.01
CA TRP A 199 4.70 -7.40 3.30
C TRP A 199 4.10 -6.33 4.20
N THR A 200 2.79 -6.36 4.48
CA THR A 200 2.10 -5.45 5.39
C THR A 200 0.94 -6.19 6.09
N GLU A 201 0.49 -5.69 7.25
CA GLU A 201 -0.61 -6.33 7.98
C GLU A 201 -1.94 -6.19 7.23
N ASP A 202 -2.19 -5.00 6.71
CA ASP A 202 -3.25 -4.67 5.77
C ASP A 202 -2.69 -3.71 4.72
N ALA A 203 -3.27 -3.74 3.53
CA ALA A 203 -2.88 -2.91 2.40
C ALA A 203 -4.11 -2.41 1.67
N PHE A 204 -4.04 -1.17 1.21
CA PHE A 204 -5.02 -0.62 0.29
C PHE A 204 -4.33 0.01 -0.90
N THR A 205 -4.93 -0.17 -2.07
CA THR A 205 -4.51 0.45 -3.31
C THR A 205 -5.72 1.08 -3.97
N GLU A 206 -5.65 2.37 -4.24
CA GLU A 206 -6.58 3.10 -5.09
C GLU A 206 -5.86 3.56 -6.35
N SER A 207 -6.58 3.58 -7.47
CA SER A 207 -6.01 4.01 -8.72
C SER A 207 -7.08 4.50 -9.70
N GLY A 208 -6.72 5.49 -10.51
CA GLY A 208 -7.63 6.04 -11.52
C GLY A 208 -6.96 7.12 -12.36
N GLN A 209 -7.72 8.16 -12.66
CA GLN A 209 -7.31 9.28 -13.50
C GLN A 209 -7.29 10.59 -12.70
N TYR A 210 -6.22 11.36 -12.84
CA TYR A 210 -6.08 12.72 -12.35
C TYR A 210 -6.29 13.71 -13.50
N VAL A 211 -7.16 14.68 -13.29
CA VAL A 211 -7.43 15.78 -14.22
C VAL A 211 -7.14 17.09 -13.51
N SER A 212 -6.45 18.00 -14.20
CA SER A 212 -6.11 19.33 -13.71
C SER A 212 -6.43 20.37 -14.76
N GLU A 213 -7.06 21.48 -14.38
CA GLU A 213 -7.27 22.62 -15.28
C GLU A 213 -5.94 23.27 -15.69
N GLU A 214 -4.99 23.38 -14.76
CA GLU A 214 -3.66 23.94 -15.02
C GLU A 214 -2.75 22.96 -15.79
N GLY A 215 -2.74 21.69 -15.36
CA GLY A 215 -1.80 20.69 -15.87
C GLY A 215 -2.31 19.83 -17.02
N GLY A 216 -3.61 19.88 -17.33
CA GLY A 216 -4.28 19.00 -18.27
C GLY A 216 -4.60 17.61 -17.69
N GLY A 217 -4.71 16.63 -18.59
CA GLY A 217 -5.06 15.24 -18.26
C GLY A 217 -6.04 14.64 -19.29
N PRO A 218 -6.56 13.43 -19.04
CA PRO A 218 -6.36 12.63 -17.83
C PRO A 218 -4.96 12.00 -17.77
N TYR A 219 -4.34 12.04 -16.59
CA TYR A 219 -3.09 11.35 -16.28
C TYR A 219 -3.32 10.28 -15.21
N ARG A 220 -2.36 9.37 -15.02
CA ARG A 220 -2.46 8.33 -13.99
C ARG A 220 -2.51 8.93 -12.58
N TYR A 221 -3.43 8.40 -11.77
CA TYR A 221 -3.43 8.56 -10.33
C TYR A 221 -3.25 7.18 -9.67
N ILE A 222 -2.47 7.13 -8.59
CA ILE A 222 -2.30 5.94 -7.76
C ILE A 222 -2.08 6.35 -6.30
N TRP A 223 -2.65 5.59 -5.38
CA TRP A 223 -2.46 5.76 -3.95
C TRP A 223 -2.31 4.40 -3.28
N TYR A 224 -1.18 4.19 -2.61
CA TYR A 224 -0.89 2.99 -1.84
C TYR A 224 -0.89 3.32 -0.36
N GLN A 225 -1.58 2.52 0.43
CA GLN A 225 -1.61 2.56 1.90
C GLN A 225 -1.18 1.20 2.46
N SER A 226 -0.51 1.24 3.62
CA SER A 226 0.01 0.05 4.28
C SER A 226 -0.01 0.22 5.79
N GLN A 227 -0.29 -0.87 6.50
CA GLN A 227 -0.42 -0.91 7.95
C GLN A 227 0.71 -1.71 8.64
N PHE A 228 1.21 -1.18 9.76
CA PHE A 228 1.97 -1.97 10.73
C PHE A 228 1.68 -1.53 12.15
N GLY A 229 0.99 -2.38 12.94
CA GLY A 229 0.55 -2.02 14.27
C GLY A 229 -0.35 -0.77 14.22
N PRO A 230 -0.18 0.21 15.12
CA PRO A 230 -1.03 1.42 15.15
C PRO A 230 -0.69 2.44 14.05
N VAL A 231 0.10 2.09 13.03
CA VAL A 231 0.58 3.03 12.01
C VAL A 231 0.02 2.65 10.65
N THR A 232 -0.57 3.62 9.96
CA THR A 232 -0.73 3.58 8.50
C THR A 232 0.28 4.51 7.83
N VAL A 233 0.78 4.08 6.68
CA VAL A 233 1.64 4.88 5.81
C VAL A 233 1.05 4.88 4.43
N ALA A 234 1.05 6.04 3.76
CA ALA A 234 0.38 6.20 2.49
C ALA A 234 1.17 7.10 1.53
N ILE A 235 1.31 6.69 0.26
CA ILE A 235 1.84 7.55 -0.81
C ILE A 235 0.82 7.68 -1.92
N ALA A 236 0.41 8.91 -2.23
CA ALA A 236 -0.39 9.21 -3.41
C ALA A 236 0.46 9.92 -4.47
N GLY A 237 0.37 9.45 -5.71
CA GLY A 237 1.03 10.01 -6.88
C GLY A 237 0.02 10.49 -7.91
N LYS A 238 0.18 11.72 -8.40
CA LYS A 238 -0.57 12.32 -9.51
C LYS A 238 0.39 12.56 -10.66
N ASN A 239 0.21 11.83 -11.76
CA ASN A 239 1.09 11.89 -12.92
C ASN A 239 0.84 13.15 -13.77
N ALA A 240 1.69 13.37 -14.76
CA ALA A 240 1.61 14.49 -15.69
C ALA A 240 2.10 14.13 -17.09
N ALA A 241 1.95 15.05 -18.04
CA ALA A 241 2.48 14.89 -19.40
C ALA A 241 3.97 14.52 -19.39
N GLY A 242 4.39 13.60 -20.25
CA GLY A 242 5.79 13.24 -20.43
C GLY A 242 6.38 12.35 -19.31
N PHE A 243 5.56 11.80 -18.42
CA PHE A 243 5.94 10.79 -17.43
C PHE A 243 5.20 9.47 -17.68
N THR A 244 5.92 8.36 -17.58
CA THR A 244 5.30 7.03 -17.72
C THR A 244 4.62 6.61 -16.42
N ASP A 245 3.63 5.73 -16.53
CA ASP A 245 2.90 5.23 -15.37
C ASP A 245 3.80 4.34 -14.49
N GLU A 246 4.76 3.64 -15.09
CA GLU A 246 5.75 2.83 -14.38
C GLU A 246 6.67 3.71 -13.52
N ALA A 247 7.07 4.88 -14.03
CA ALA A 247 7.89 5.83 -13.28
C ALA A 247 7.13 6.36 -12.05
N LEU A 248 5.85 6.70 -12.21
CA LEU A 248 5.00 7.10 -11.09
C LEU A 248 4.85 5.96 -10.06
N ASN A 249 4.54 4.75 -10.53
CA ASN A 249 4.36 3.59 -9.67
C ASN A 249 5.64 3.26 -8.87
N ALA A 250 6.81 3.36 -9.50
CA ALA A 250 8.08 3.15 -8.82
C ALA A 250 8.31 4.15 -7.67
N LEU A 251 7.97 5.43 -7.87
CA LEU A 251 8.06 6.45 -6.81
C LEU A 251 7.14 6.13 -5.63
N VAL A 252 5.89 5.72 -5.93
CA VAL A 252 4.87 5.39 -4.92
C VAL A 252 5.24 4.15 -4.11
N VAL A 253 5.66 3.07 -4.79
CA VAL A 253 6.14 1.83 -4.16
C VAL A 253 7.36 2.08 -3.29
N GLN A 254 8.34 2.84 -3.80
CA GLN A 254 9.56 3.15 -3.08
C GLN A 254 9.28 3.94 -1.80
N GLY A 255 8.45 4.99 -1.89
CA GLY A 255 8.10 5.80 -0.72
C GLY A 255 7.34 5.00 0.34
N THR A 256 6.34 4.22 -0.09
CA THR A 256 5.53 3.39 0.82
C THR A 256 6.39 2.36 1.53
N SER A 257 7.27 1.66 0.78
CA SER A 257 8.18 0.66 1.33
C SER A 257 9.14 1.24 2.37
N ARG A 258 9.68 2.44 2.13
CA ARG A 258 10.61 3.10 3.05
C ARG A 258 9.92 3.51 4.35
N MET A 259 8.74 4.14 4.28
CA MET A 259 8.00 4.54 5.48
C MET A 259 7.53 3.32 6.28
N LEU A 260 7.05 2.28 5.60
CA LEU A 260 6.65 1.03 6.27
C LEU A 260 7.84 0.35 6.96
N LEU A 261 9.02 0.35 6.33
CA LEU A 261 10.23 -0.19 6.95
C LEU A 261 10.61 0.58 8.21
N GLN A 262 10.52 1.92 8.19
CA GLN A 262 10.78 2.75 9.38
C GLN A 262 9.76 2.47 10.50
N ALA A 263 8.48 2.30 10.18
CA ALA A 263 7.46 1.91 11.14
C ALA A 263 7.80 0.55 11.79
N LYS A 264 8.17 -0.45 10.98
CA LYS A 264 8.61 -1.76 11.47
C LYS A 264 9.84 -1.67 12.36
N GLN A 265 10.86 -0.90 11.97
CA GLN A 265 12.05 -0.69 12.80
C GLN A 265 11.73 -0.04 14.14
N ALA A 266 10.77 0.89 14.16
CA ALA A 266 10.37 1.60 15.37
C ALA A 266 9.53 0.73 16.33
N LEU A 267 8.75 -0.22 15.81
CA LEU A 267 7.68 -0.90 16.56
C LEU A 267 7.82 -2.42 16.65
N ALA A 268 8.63 -3.07 15.81
CA ALA A 268 8.78 -4.53 15.86
C ALA A 268 9.54 -4.98 17.11
N LYS A 269 9.30 -6.22 17.53
CA LYS A 269 10.17 -6.92 18.47
C LYS A 269 11.57 -7.06 17.86
N ALA A 270 12.60 -7.01 18.71
CA ALA A 270 13.95 -7.31 18.25
C ALA A 270 13.99 -8.76 17.75
N ALA A 271 14.66 -9.00 16.62
CA ALA A 271 14.99 -10.36 16.21
C ALA A 271 15.92 -10.95 17.28
N GLY A 272 15.48 -12.05 17.90
CA GLY A 272 16.26 -12.77 18.92
C GLY A 272 17.45 -13.53 18.35
#